data_AF-A0A1Z5JZG0-F1
#
_entry.id   AF-A0A1Z5JZG0-F1
#
_cell.length_a   1.000
_cell.length_b   1.000
_cell.length_c   1.000
_cell.angle_alpha   90.00
_cell.angle_beta   90.00
_cell.angle_gamma   90.00
#
_symmetry.space_group_name_H-M   'P 1'
#
loop_
_entity.id
_entity.type
_entity.pdbx_description
1 polymer ?
#
loop_
_entity_poly.entity_id
_entity_poly.type
_entity_poly.pdbx_seq_one_letter_code
_entity_poly.pdbx_strand_id
1 'polypeptide(L)'
;MAKTSPRQRLSPTTRTLVNGENDHRPLITKTDAKERMEDSEIEAEIARTNHDYFNLVALVPVVLTLLPNWDLPKLFSFSAYPASCYTGEYFFLNWTVTALYFIIDLLWVMKVPTCVKSPDVIIKHHKISLVYLLAPIFFPQYAWFMGAVLSVEINTWFLILRRVIYKNKVHPLLAETVSFCFYITWIAIRCIVYPFILLDFLRLYVAKVQETETLFHWPMLAIPVHAMLCILNLKWTYDLFAPIVQRWVSCDAETPTIATGL
;
A
#
# COMPACT_ATOMS: atom_id res chain seq x y z
N MET A 1 -43.65 -3.30 -6.93
CA MET A 1 -44.15 -3.04 -8.30
C MET A 1 -43.28 -1.98 -8.95
N ALA A 2 -42.27 -2.36 -9.74
CA ALA A 2 -41.33 -1.45 -10.36
C ALA A 2 -41.62 -1.34 -11.87
N LYS A 3 -41.83 -0.12 -12.35
CA LYS A 3 -42.18 0.22 -13.74
C LYS A 3 -40.97 0.03 -14.66
N THR A 4 -41.11 -0.82 -15.67
CA THR A 4 -40.16 -1.01 -16.76
C THR A 4 -40.28 0.12 -17.79
N SER A 5 -39.15 0.74 -18.13
CA SER A 5 -39.06 1.83 -19.14
C SER A 5 -38.90 1.25 -20.56
N PRO A 6 -39.43 1.91 -21.62
CA PRO A 6 -39.40 1.38 -22.99
C PRO A 6 -38.05 1.61 -23.69
N ARG A 7 -37.53 0.56 -24.32
CA ARG A 7 -36.39 0.61 -25.26
C ARG A 7 -36.76 1.46 -26.49
N GLN A 8 -36.11 2.61 -26.67
CA GLN A 8 -36.13 3.35 -27.93
C GLN A 8 -35.29 2.62 -28.98
N ARG A 9 -35.90 2.36 -30.13
CA ARG A 9 -35.33 1.70 -31.30
C ARG A 9 -34.79 2.79 -32.23
N LEU A 10 -33.46 2.89 -32.36
CA LEU A 10 -32.80 3.85 -33.27
C LEU A 10 -32.86 3.36 -34.72
N SER A 11 -33.08 4.30 -35.62
CA SER A 11 -33.25 4.16 -37.08
C SER A 11 -31.94 3.86 -37.82
N PRO A 12 -32.00 3.19 -38.99
CA PRO A 12 -30.82 2.87 -39.79
C PRO A 12 -30.41 4.09 -40.65
N THR A 13 -29.26 4.69 -40.32
CA THR A 13 -28.68 5.79 -41.11
C THR A 13 -27.85 5.24 -42.26
N THR A 14 -28.15 5.80 -43.43
CA THR A 14 -27.60 5.62 -44.77
C THR A 14 -26.08 5.42 -44.82
N ARG A 15 -25.66 4.35 -45.51
CA ARG A 15 -24.28 3.94 -45.76
C ARG A 15 -23.75 4.65 -47.01
N THR A 16 -22.86 5.61 -46.83
CA THR A 16 -22.11 6.25 -47.93
C THR A 16 -20.98 5.31 -48.37
N LEU A 17 -20.98 4.92 -49.65
CA LEU A 17 -19.92 4.17 -50.29
C LEU A 17 -18.71 5.09 -50.51
N VAL A 18 -17.62 4.85 -49.78
CA VAL A 18 -16.32 5.47 -50.02
C VAL A 18 -15.40 4.45 -50.69
N ASN A 19 -14.79 4.92 -51.77
CA ASN A 19 -13.95 4.18 -52.72
C ASN A 19 -12.78 3.44 -52.09
N GLY A 20 -12.47 2.28 -52.69
CA GLY A 20 -11.43 1.36 -52.30
C GLY A 20 -10.02 1.94 -52.41
N GLU A 21 -9.37 2.01 -51.26
CA GLU A 21 -7.93 2.09 -51.10
C GLU A 21 -7.47 0.68 -50.70
N ASN A 22 -6.56 0.08 -51.47
CA ASN A 22 -6.02 -1.27 -51.22
C ASN A 22 -5.23 -1.27 -49.91
N ASP A 23 -5.93 -1.48 -48.79
CA ASP A 23 -5.36 -1.57 -47.44
C ASP A 23 -4.64 -2.92 -47.28
N HIS A 24 -3.40 -2.99 -47.76
CA HIS A 24 -2.46 -4.08 -47.49
C HIS A 24 -2.00 -4.04 -46.02
N ARG A 25 -2.91 -4.25 -45.07
CA ARG A 25 -2.48 -4.57 -43.70
C ARG A 25 -1.92 -5.98 -43.68
N PRO A 26 -0.67 -6.17 -43.24
CA PRO A 26 -0.16 -7.51 -43.01
C PRO A 26 -1.09 -8.23 -42.03
N LEU A 27 -1.55 -9.42 -42.41
CA LEU A 27 -2.33 -10.32 -41.56
C LEU A 27 -1.44 -10.70 -40.37
N ILE A 28 -1.61 -10.00 -39.24
CA ILE A 28 -1.03 -10.41 -37.96
C ILE A 28 -1.54 -11.81 -37.69
N THR A 29 -0.63 -12.78 -37.65
CA THR A 29 -1.01 -14.17 -37.40
C THR A 29 -1.32 -14.33 -35.92
N LYS A 30 -2.13 -15.33 -35.56
CA LYS A 30 -2.41 -15.66 -34.15
C LYS A 30 -1.13 -15.95 -33.36
N THR A 31 -0.08 -16.41 -34.04
CA THR A 31 1.24 -16.68 -33.46
C THR A 31 1.92 -15.38 -33.02
N ASP A 32 1.96 -14.36 -33.88
CA ASP A 32 2.59 -13.07 -33.57
C ASP A 32 1.91 -12.37 -32.36
N ALA A 33 0.59 -12.53 -32.23
CA ALA A 33 -0.16 -11.97 -31.10
C ALA A 33 0.15 -12.69 -29.77
N LYS A 34 0.35 -14.03 -29.82
CA LYS A 34 0.69 -14.83 -28.65
C LYS A 34 2.11 -14.51 -28.15
N GLU A 35 3.08 -14.43 -29.05
CA GLU A 35 4.47 -14.11 -28.71
C GLU A 35 4.59 -12.72 -28.06
N ARG A 36 3.92 -11.71 -28.63
CA ARG A 36 3.91 -10.35 -28.04
C ARG A 36 3.29 -10.30 -26.64
N MET A 37 2.28 -11.12 -26.38
CA MET A 37 1.65 -11.19 -25.07
C MET A 37 2.59 -11.84 -24.05
N GLU A 38 3.25 -12.92 -24.44
CA GLU A 38 4.25 -13.62 -23.60
C GLU A 38 5.44 -12.70 -23.27
N ASP A 39 5.97 -11.97 -24.26
CA ASP A 39 7.05 -11.00 -24.06
C ASP A 39 6.64 -9.90 -23.07
N SER A 40 5.42 -9.36 -23.21
CA SER A 40 4.90 -8.33 -22.30
C SER A 40 4.73 -8.82 -20.86
N GLU A 41 4.35 -10.09 -20.66
CA GLU A 41 4.23 -10.69 -19.34
C GLU A 41 5.60 -10.92 -18.69
N ILE A 42 6.58 -11.37 -19.47
CA ILE A 42 7.97 -11.54 -19.03
C ILE A 42 8.56 -10.19 -18.61
N GLU A 43 8.39 -9.15 -19.42
CA GLU A 43 8.85 -7.79 -19.10
C GLU A 43 8.23 -7.27 -17.80
N ALA A 44 6.92 -7.46 -17.61
CA ALA A 44 6.22 -7.05 -16.40
C ALA A 44 6.73 -7.80 -15.15
N GLU A 45 7.01 -9.11 -15.27
CA GLU A 45 7.56 -9.91 -14.19
C GLU A 45 8.99 -9.49 -13.83
N ILE A 46 9.84 -9.20 -14.83
CA ILE A 46 11.19 -8.65 -14.61
C ILE A 46 11.10 -7.29 -13.91
N ALA A 47 10.23 -6.40 -14.37
CA ALA A 47 10.03 -5.08 -13.77
C ALA A 47 9.61 -5.16 -12.30
N ARG A 48 8.64 -6.04 -11.99
CA ARG A 48 8.19 -6.30 -10.62
C ARG A 48 9.30 -6.86 -9.73
N THR A 49 10.10 -7.77 -10.27
CA THR A 49 11.22 -8.38 -9.54
C THR A 49 12.29 -7.36 -9.19
N ASN A 50 12.67 -6.52 -10.15
CA ASN A 50 13.66 -5.47 -9.93
C ASN A 50 13.18 -4.45 -8.89
N HIS A 51 11.88 -4.12 -8.93
CA HIS A 51 11.25 -3.23 -7.96
C HIS A 51 11.21 -3.85 -6.55
N ASP A 52 10.90 -5.14 -6.43
CA ASP A 52 10.95 -5.86 -5.15
C ASP A 52 12.36 -5.89 -4.55
N TYR A 53 13.40 -6.17 -5.36
CA TYR A 53 14.79 -6.14 -4.90
C TYR A 53 15.22 -4.73 -4.47
N PHE A 54 14.84 -3.70 -5.24
CA PHE A 54 15.09 -2.31 -4.86
C PHE A 54 14.47 -2.01 -3.49
N ASN A 55 13.18 -2.31 -3.30
CA ASN A 55 12.49 -2.00 -2.05
C ASN A 55 13.03 -2.81 -0.87
N LEU A 56 13.45 -4.06 -1.08
CA LEU A 56 14.05 -4.89 -0.03
C LEU A 56 15.31 -4.24 0.57
N VAL A 57 16.09 -3.54 -0.26
CA VAL A 57 17.30 -2.81 0.16
C VAL A 57 16.96 -1.41 0.66
N ALA A 58 16.13 -0.66 -0.07
CA ALA A 58 15.85 0.74 0.20
C ALA A 58 15.04 0.99 1.48
N LEU A 59 14.19 0.03 1.88
CA LEU A 59 13.41 0.10 3.12
C LEU A 59 14.25 -0.19 4.38
N VAL A 60 15.40 -0.86 4.27
CA VAL A 60 16.23 -1.17 5.45
C VAL A 60 16.68 0.11 6.18
N PRO A 61 17.24 1.13 5.51
CA PRO A 61 17.50 2.42 6.15
C PRO A 61 16.27 3.09 6.78
N VAL A 62 15.09 2.98 6.15
CA VAL A 62 13.84 3.53 6.70
C VAL A 62 13.51 2.87 8.04
N VAL A 63 13.54 1.53 8.10
CA VAL A 63 13.28 0.76 9.32
C VAL A 63 14.35 1.01 10.38
N LEU A 64 15.63 0.98 10.00
CA LEU A 64 16.74 1.16 10.94
C LEU A 64 16.80 2.56 11.55
N THR A 65 16.35 3.59 10.83
CA THR A 65 16.25 4.95 11.39
C THR A 65 14.96 5.16 12.17
N LEU A 66 13.93 4.33 11.95
CA LEU A 66 12.67 4.42 12.69
C LEU A 66 12.82 3.94 14.14
N LEU A 67 13.45 2.78 14.35
CA LEU A 67 13.51 2.14 15.66
C LEU A 67 14.19 2.99 16.76
N PRO A 68 15.32 3.69 16.51
CA PRO A 68 15.97 4.54 17.51
C PRO A 68 15.14 5.74 17.98
N ASN A 69 14.07 6.11 17.26
CA ASN A 69 13.14 7.15 17.70
C ASN A 69 12.17 6.67 18.79
N TRP A 70 12.24 5.39 19.18
CA TRP A 70 11.40 4.79 20.22
C TRP A 70 12.24 4.31 21.40
N ASP A 71 11.81 4.64 22.60
CA ASP A 71 12.21 3.95 23.84
C ASP A 71 11.53 2.58 23.86
N LEU A 72 12.18 1.60 23.22
CA LEU A 72 11.66 0.24 23.09
C LEU A 72 11.41 -0.44 24.44
N PRO A 73 12.29 -0.37 25.46
CA PRO A 73 11.99 -0.91 26.79
C PRO A 73 10.69 -0.35 27.37
N LYS A 74 10.49 0.98 27.28
CA LYS A 74 9.26 1.61 27.76
C LYS A 74 8.05 1.20 26.94
N LEU A 75 8.18 1.12 25.61
CA LEU A 75 7.13 0.68 24.69
C LEU A 75 6.69 -0.77 24.98
N PHE A 76 7.63 -1.68 25.15
CA PHE A 76 7.38 -3.10 25.43
C PHE A 76 6.96 -3.39 26.87
N SER A 77 7.03 -2.41 27.78
CA SER A 77 6.42 -2.54 29.11
C SER A 77 4.89 -2.54 29.06
N PHE A 78 4.31 -2.08 27.94
CA PHE A 78 2.86 -1.90 27.74
C PHE A 78 2.15 -1.06 28.81
N SER A 79 2.89 -0.37 29.68
CA SER A 79 2.36 0.46 30.77
C SER A 79 2.31 1.95 30.40
N ALA A 80 3.05 2.35 29.37
CA ALA A 80 3.20 3.73 28.95
C ALA A 80 2.34 4.05 27.72
N TYR A 81 1.83 5.28 27.68
CA TYR A 81 1.15 5.80 26.49
C TYR A 81 2.17 5.96 25.33
N PRO A 82 1.85 5.52 24.10
CA PRO A 82 2.82 5.49 23.00
C PRO A 82 3.56 6.80 22.73
N ALA A 83 2.87 7.95 22.82
CA ALA A 83 3.52 9.25 22.63
C ALA A 83 4.67 9.48 23.62
N SER A 84 4.57 8.96 24.85
CA SER A 84 5.61 9.09 25.87
C SER A 84 6.80 8.16 25.65
N CYS A 85 6.69 7.20 24.73
CA CYS A 85 7.76 6.29 24.34
C CYS A 85 8.52 6.80 23.10
N TYR A 86 8.05 7.86 22.44
CA TYR A 86 8.71 8.43 21.28
C TYR A 86 9.73 9.48 21.70
N THR A 87 11.00 9.24 21.41
CA THR A 87 12.11 10.16 21.75
C THR A 87 12.31 11.23 20.67
N GLY A 88 12.10 10.86 19.40
CA GLY A 88 12.33 11.75 18.26
C GLY A 88 13.79 12.16 18.04
N GLU A 89 14.76 11.50 18.71
CA GLU A 89 16.18 11.85 18.64
C GLU A 89 16.74 11.84 17.21
N TYR A 90 16.24 10.90 16.39
CA TYR A 90 16.63 10.73 14.99
C TYR A 90 15.51 11.14 14.03
N PHE A 91 14.63 12.06 14.45
CA PHE A 91 13.42 12.43 13.69
C PHE A 91 13.76 12.89 12.28
N PHE A 92 14.65 13.89 12.13
CA PHE A 92 15.00 14.44 10.82
C PHE A 92 15.74 13.44 9.93
N LEU A 93 16.56 12.57 10.52
CA LEU A 93 17.21 11.50 9.77
C LEU A 93 16.18 10.51 9.22
N ASN A 94 15.28 10.03 10.08
CA ASN A 94 14.20 9.12 9.67
C ASN A 94 13.26 9.76 8.65
N TRP A 95 12.86 11.00 8.87
CA TRP A 95 12.04 11.77 7.94
C TRP A 95 12.72 11.90 6.57
N THR A 96 13.99 12.29 6.54
CA THR A 96 14.74 12.50 5.29
C THR A 96 14.88 11.20 4.50
N VAL A 97 15.27 10.11 5.17
CA VAL A 97 15.42 8.79 4.55
C VAL A 97 14.08 8.29 4.00
N THR A 98 13.00 8.46 4.76
CA THR A 98 11.64 8.09 4.33
C THR A 98 11.17 8.92 3.14
N ALA A 99 11.35 10.24 3.18
CA ALA A 99 10.96 11.14 2.11
C ALA A 99 11.69 10.81 0.80
N LEU A 100 13.01 10.60 0.87
CA LEU A 100 13.82 10.21 -0.28
C LEU A 100 13.36 8.85 -0.85
N TYR A 101 13.11 7.87 0.02
CA TYR A 101 12.58 6.57 -0.39
C TYR A 101 11.25 6.71 -1.14
N PHE A 102 10.26 7.39 -0.57
CA PHE A 102 8.94 7.58 -1.21
C PHE A 102 9.02 8.37 -2.53
N ILE A 103 9.92 9.36 -2.63
CA ILE A 103 10.12 10.11 -3.88
C ILE A 103 10.69 9.18 -4.96
N ILE A 104 11.72 8.40 -4.64
CA ILE A 104 12.35 7.48 -5.60
C ILE A 104 11.36 6.39 -6.03
N ASP A 105 10.63 5.79 -5.09
CA ASP A 105 9.63 4.76 -5.40
C ASP A 105 8.49 5.32 -6.28
N LEU A 106 7.98 6.50 -5.94
CA LEU A 106 6.96 7.19 -6.74
C LEU A 106 7.43 7.46 -8.17
N LEU A 107 8.64 7.97 -8.35
CA LEU A 107 9.21 8.22 -9.67
C LEU A 107 9.41 6.92 -10.46
N TRP A 108 9.80 5.84 -9.79
CA TRP A 108 9.93 4.52 -10.41
C TRP A 108 8.58 4.00 -10.91
N VAL A 109 7.57 3.97 -10.05
CA VAL A 109 6.23 3.46 -10.39
C VAL A 109 5.58 4.31 -11.49
N MET A 110 5.82 5.62 -11.52
CA MET A 110 5.37 6.49 -12.61
C MET A 110 6.05 6.17 -13.95
N LYS A 111 7.33 5.77 -13.92
CA LYS A 111 8.09 5.43 -15.13
C LYS A 111 7.81 4.01 -15.64
N VAL A 112 7.60 3.06 -14.73
CA VAL A 112 7.40 1.63 -15.03
C VAL A 112 6.15 1.12 -14.31
N PRO A 113 4.94 1.48 -14.76
CA PRO A 113 3.70 1.16 -14.06
C PRO A 113 3.40 -0.35 -13.96
N THR A 114 4.04 -1.17 -14.81
CA THR A 114 3.93 -2.63 -14.81
C THR A 114 4.66 -3.31 -13.65
N CYS A 115 5.53 -2.60 -12.92
CA CYS A 115 6.25 -3.16 -11.77
C CYS A 115 5.33 -3.46 -10.57
N VAL A 116 4.11 -2.91 -10.56
CA VAL A 116 3.11 -3.11 -9.50
C VAL A 116 1.75 -3.45 -10.10
N LYS A 117 0.89 -4.13 -9.32
CA LYS A 117 -0.44 -4.55 -9.81
C LYS A 117 -1.41 -3.39 -10.04
N SER A 118 -1.32 -2.36 -9.21
CA SER A 118 -2.28 -1.24 -9.18
C SER A 118 -1.53 0.10 -9.12
N PRO A 119 -0.86 0.51 -10.21
CA PRO A 119 0.01 1.69 -10.22
C PRO A 119 -0.70 2.96 -9.78
N ASP A 120 -1.94 3.18 -10.25
CA ASP A 120 -2.71 4.38 -9.90
C ASP A 120 -2.99 4.50 -8.40
N VAL A 121 -3.28 3.39 -7.72
CA VAL A 121 -3.55 3.37 -6.27
C VAL A 121 -2.26 3.71 -5.52
N ILE A 122 -1.15 3.11 -5.94
CA ILE A 122 0.17 3.29 -5.32
C ILE A 122 0.68 4.73 -5.52
N ILE A 123 0.52 5.29 -6.72
CA ILE A 123 0.88 6.68 -7.03
C ILE A 123 0.07 7.66 -6.18
N LYS A 124 -1.25 7.47 -6.08
CA LYS A 124 -2.12 8.32 -5.25
C LYS A 124 -1.74 8.21 -3.77
N HIS A 125 -1.51 6.99 -3.28
CA HIS A 125 -1.06 6.74 -1.92
C HIS A 125 0.25 7.47 -1.63
N HIS A 126 1.29 7.31 -2.46
CA HIS A 126 2.58 7.98 -2.27
C HIS A 126 2.48 9.50 -2.25
N LYS A 127 1.69 10.08 -3.16
CA LYS A 127 1.46 11.54 -3.17
C LYS A 127 0.83 12.02 -1.86
N ILE A 128 -0.20 11.31 -1.39
CA ILE A 128 -0.88 11.66 -0.14
C ILE A 128 0.04 11.45 1.07
N SER A 129 0.77 10.34 1.11
CA SER A 129 1.72 10.02 2.18
C SER A 129 2.87 11.04 2.24
N LEU A 130 3.40 11.51 1.10
CA LEU A 130 4.42 12.56 1.05
C LEU A 130 3.90 13.90 1.62
N VAL A 131 2.67 14.30 1.27
CA VAL A 131 2.05 15.48 1.87
C VAL A 131 1.84 15.28 3.37
N TYR A 132 1.40 14.08 3.78
CA TYR A 132 1.18 13.76 5.17
C TYR A 132 2.47 13.75 6.00
N LEU A 133 3.59 13.35 5.38
CA LEU A 133 4.93 13.36 5.97
C LEU A 133 5.43 14.78 6.29
N LEU A 134 4.82 15.83 5.73
CA LEU A 134 5.13 17.22 6.08
C LEU A 134 4.47 17.67 7.40
N ALA A 135 3.38 17.02 7.83
CA ALA A 135 2.65 17.39 9.03
C ALA A 135 3.54 17.52 10.28
N PRO A 136 4.42 16.56 10.63
CA PRO A 136 5.26 16.67 11.82
C PRO A 136 6.37 17.72 11.71
N ILE A 137 6.70 18.24 10.52
CA ILE A 137 7.61 19.40 10.38
C ILE A 137 6.90 20.67 10.87
N PHE A 138 5.64 20.85 10.49
CA PHE A 138 4.86 22.03 10.87
C PHE A 138 4.28 21.91 12.28
N PHE A 139 4.07 20.69 12.76
CA PHE A 139 3.52 20.40 14.09
C PHE A 139 4.39 19.36 14.84
N PRO A 140 5.60 19.75 15.31
CA PRO A 140 6.55 18.83 15.92
C PRO A 140 6.03 18.09 17.16
N GLN A 141 5.07 18.67 17.89
CA GLN A 141 4.40 18.01 19.02
C GLN A 141 3.66 16.72 18.63
N TYR A 142 3.38 16.54 17.34
CA TYR A 142 2.71 15.38 16.76
C TYR A 142 3.69 14.45 16.02
N ALA A 143 5.00 14.65 16.13
CA ALA A 143 6.01 13.82 15.45
C ALA A 143 5.91 12.33 15.78
N TRP A 144 5.46 11.97 16.98
CA TRP A 144 5.26 10.58 17.37
C TRP A 144 4.21 9.86 16.51
N PHE A 145 3.21 10.57 15.97
CA PHE A 145 2.25 10.01 15.02
C PHE A 145 2.93 9.55 13.74
N MET A 146 3.91 10.33 13.23
CA MET A 146 4.70 9.92 12.07
C MET A 146 5.45 8.62 12.37
N GLY A 147 6.13 8.53 13.51
CA GLY A 147 6.82 7.31 13.92
C GLY A 147 5.86 6.11 13.97
N ALA A 148 4.65 6.29 14.52
CA ALA A 148 3.68 5.21 14.64
C ALA A 148 3.14 4.79 13.27
N VAL A 149 2.83 5.74 12.38
CA VAL A 149 2.33 5.49 11.04
C VAL A 149 3.39 4.81 10.17
N LEU A 150 4.65 5.27 10.24
CA LEU A 150 5.79 4.71 9.48
C LEU A 150 6.20 3.30 9.96
N SER A 151 5.70 2.82 11.11
CA SER A 151 5.86 1.41 11.48
C SER A 151 5.30 0.45 10.43
N VAL A 152 4.37 0.90 9.57
CA VAL A 152 3.85 0.11 8.43
C VAL A 152 4.95 -0.35 7.49
N GLU A 153 6.06 0.38 7.39
CA GLU A 153 7.18 0.01 6.52
C GLU A 153 7.90 -1.25 6.99
N ILE A 154 7.82 -1.59 8.29
CA ILE A 154 8.27 -2.89 8.81
C ILE A 154 7.43 -4.01 8.21
N ASN A 155 6.11 -3.83 8.17
CA ASN A 155 5.21 -4.80 7.56
C ASN A 155 5.39 -4.88 6.03
N THR A 156 5.56 -3.74 5.36
CA THR A 156 5.86 -3.68 3.91
C THR A 156 7.16 -4.41 3.59
N TRP A 157 8.21 -4.24 4.40
CA TRP A 157 9.47 -4.93 4.21
C TRP A 157 9.31 -6.46 4.34
N PHE A 158 8.59 -6.95 5.36
CA PHE A 158 8.29 -8.38 5.48
C PHE A 158 7.45 -8.92 4.32
N LEU A 159 6.49 -8.14 3.81
CA LEU A 159 5.70 -8.50 2.63
C LEU A 159 6.61 -8.72 1.41
N ILE A 160 7.52 -7.79 1.14
CA ILE A 160 8.42 -7.88 -0.02
C ILE A 160 9.43 -9.02 0.15
N LEU A 161 10.03 -9.14 1.34
CA LEU A 161 10.95 -10.24 1.66
C LEU A 161 10.27 -11.59 1.45
N ARG A 162 9.01 -11.72 1.89
CA ARG A 162 8.19 -12.92 1.68
C ARG A 162 8.03 -13.24 0.20
N ARG A 163 7.72 -12.24 -0.67
CA ARG A 163 7.61 -12.45 -2.13
C ARG A 163 8.91 -12.95 -2.74
N VAL A 164 10.04 -12.33 -2.40
CA VAL A 164 11.37 -12.69 -2.90
C VAL A 164 11.75 -14.11 -2.47
N ILE A 165 11.52 -14.47 -1.20
CA ILE A 165 11.81 -15.80 -0.66
C ILE A 165 11.00 -16.90 -1.36
N TYR A 166 9.70 -16.70 -1.55
CA TYR A 166 8.86 -17.70 -2.24
C TYR A 166 9.24 -17.85 -3.70
N LYS A 167 9.57 -16.75 -4.38
CA LYS A 167 10.01 -16.78 -5.77
C LYS A 167 11.32 -17.56 -5.94
N ASN A 168 12.27 -17.35 -5.03
CA ASN A 168 13.60 -17.98 -5.08
C ASN A 168 13.63 -19.40 -4.48
N LYS A 169 12.50 -19.94 -4.01
CA LYS A 169 12.40 -21.29 -3.41
C LYS A 169 13.42 -21.52 -2.27
N VAL A 170 13.62 -20.51 -1.42
CA VAL A 170 14.54 -20.58 -0.26
C VAL A 170 14.02 -21.58 0.78
N HIS A 171 14.88 -21.99 1.72
CA HIS A 171 14.58 -22.98 2.76
C HIS A 171 13.22 -22.76 3.45
N PRO A 172 12.38 -23.81 3.61
CA PRO A 172 11.02 -23.69 4.14
C PRO A 172 10.91 -22.98 5.48
N LEU A 173 11.81 -23.27 6.42
CA LEU A 173 11.81 -22.65 7.76
C LEU A 173 11.92 -21.12 7.70
N LEU A 174 12.73 -20.58 6.78
CA LEU A 174 12.87 -19.13 6.61
C LEU A 174 11.59 -18.53 6.01
N ALA A 175 10.99 -19.21 5.03
CA ALA A 175 9.73 -18.78 4.42
C ALA A 175 8.56 -18.75 5.41
N GLU A 176 8.48 -19.74 6.30
CA GLU A 176 7.50 -19.80 7.38
C GLU A 176 7.74 -18.70 8.42
N THR A 177 8.99 -18.50 8.84
CA THR A 177 9.36 -17.44 9.80
C THR A 177 9.00 -16.05 9.27
N VAL A 178 9.40 -15.74 8.04
CA VAL A 178 9.09 -14.44 7.41
C VAL A 178 7.60 -14.27 7.21
N SER A 179 6.88 -15.33 6.82
CA SER A 179 5.42 -15.28 6.69
C SER A 179 4.73 -15.03 8.04
N PHE A 180 5.20 -15.66 9.11
CA PHE A 180 4.70 -15.42 10.46
C PHE A 180 4.93 -13.96 10.87
N CYS A 181 6.14 -13.43 10.71
CA CYS A 181 6.46 -12.03 10.99
C CYS A 181 5.59 -11.07 10.16
N PHE A 182 5.36 -11.37 8.89
CA PHE A 182 4.47 -10.61 8.02
C PHE A 182 3.04 -10.53 8.60
N TYR A 183 2.43 -11.65 8.96
CA TYR A 183 1.05 -11.65 9.49
C TYR A 183 0.95 -10.97 10.85
N ILE A 184 1.89 -11.22 11.75
CA ILE A 184 1.92 -10.57 13.08
C ILE A 184 2.02 -9.06 12.92
N THR A 185 2.96 -8.58 12.10
CA THR A 185 3.13 -7.14 11.86
C THR A 185 1.94 -6.55 11.11
N TRP A 186 1.29 -7.28 10.20
CA TRP A 186 0.09 -6.83 9.49
C TRP A 186 -1.04 -6.53 10.46
N ILE A 187 -1.36 -7.50 11.33
CA ILE A 187 -2.45 -7.35 12.31
C ILE A 187 -2.09 -6.27 13.32
N ALA A 188 -0.90 -6.32 13.91
CA ALA A 188 -0.49 -5.35 14.92
C ALA A 188 -0.51 -3.91 14.38
N ILE A 189 0.10 -3.67 13.22
CA ILE A 189 0.24 -2.30 12.72
C ILE A 189 -1.03 -1.83 11.99
N ARG A 190 -1.46 -2.56 10.96
CA ARG A 190 -2.53 -2.08 10.07
C ARG A 190 -3.91 -2.19 10.71
N CYS A 191 -4.16 -3.22 11.51
CA CYS A 191 -5.48 -3.48 12.09
C CYS A 191 -5.66 -2.90 13.50
N ILE A 192 -4.57 -2.68 14.26
CA ILE A 192 -4.64 -2.17 15.63
C ILE A 192 -4.05 -0.76 15.73
N VAL A 193 -2.77 -0.56 15.41
CA VAL A 193 -2.10 0.75 15.56
C VAL A 193 -2.80 1.83 14.71
N TYR A 194 -3.05 1.58 13.43
CA TYR A 194 -3.64 2.60 12.55
C TYR A 194 -5.02 3.11 13.03
N PRO A 195 -6.01 2.25 13.32
CA PRO A 195 -7.28 2.70 13.89
C PRO A 195 -7.11 3.39 15.24
N PHE A 196 -6.21 2.93 16.11
CA PHE A 196 -5.95 3.58 17.40
C PHE A 196 -5.42 5.02 17.22
N ILE A 197 -4.49 5.22 16.27
CA ILE A 197 -3.99 6.54 15.91
C ILE A 197 -5.11 7.47 15.40
N LEU A 198 -6.07 6.95 14.63
CA LEU A 198 -7.24 7.72 14.20
C LEU A 198 -8.06 8.22 15.39
N LEU A 199 -8.31 7.33 16.37
CA LEU A 199 -9.04 7.68 17.59
C LEU A 199 -8.28 8.74 18.40
N ASP A 200 -6.95 8.65 18.48
CA ASP A 200 -6.14 9.64 19.17
C ASP A 200 -6.16 11.01 18.48
N PHE A 201 -6.13 11.07 17.14
CA PHE A 201 -6.35 12.32 16.42
C PHE A 201 -7.73 12.94 16.74
N LEU A 202 -8.78 12.12 16.79
CA LEU A 202 -10.13 12.59 17.13
C LEU A 202 -10.22 13.11 18.56
N ARG A 203 -9.59 12.42 19.53
CA ARG A 203 -9.51 12.85 20.93
C ARG A 203 -8.78 14.18 21.07
N LEU A 204 -7.62 14.32 20.41
CA LEU A 204 -6.85 15.56 20.42
C LEU A 204 -7.63 16.71 19.79
N TYR A 205 -8.39 16.44 18.72
CA TYR A 205 -9.26 17.43 18.12
C TYR A 205 -10.33 17.92 19.10
N VAL A 206 -11.08 17.00 19.72
CA VAL A 206 -12.13 17.35 20.69
C VAL A 206 -11.55 18.17 21.85
N ALA A 207 -10.40 17.76 22.39
CA ALA A 207 -9.72 18.50 23.45
C ALA A 207 -9.33 19.92 23.00
N LYS A 208 -8.85 20.09 21.77
CA LYS A 208 -8.42 21.40 21.26
C LYS A 208 -9.60 22.35 20.98
N VAL A 209 -10.73 21.81 20.51
CA VAL A 209 -11.97 22.57 20.36
C VAL A 209 -12.49 23.03 21.72
N GLN A 210 -12.46 22.16 22.73
CA GLN A 210 -12.86 22.52 24.10
C GLN A 210 -11.96 23.59 24.72
N GLU A 211 -10.66 23.56 24.42
CA GLU A 211 -9.69 24.54 24.93
C GLU A 211 -9.82 25.92 24.26
N THR A 212 -10.05 25.94 22.94
CA THR A 212 -9.94 27.18 22.14
C THR A 212 -11.28 27.75 21.69
N GLU A 213 -12.36 26.99 21.83
CA GLU A 213 -13.71 27.28 21.31
C GLU A 213 -13.76 27.47 19.78
N THR A 214 -12.68 27.13 19.06
CA THR A 214 -12.63 27.20 17.60
C THR A 214 -12.78 25.80 17.00
N LEU A 215 -13.58 25.67 15.94
CA LEU A 215 -13.84 24.38 15.30
C LEU A 215 -12.73 23.93 14.33
N PHE A 216 -11.89 24.86 13.87
CA PHE A 216 -10.91 24.57 12.83
C PHE A 216 -9.48 24.78 13.32
N HIS A 217 -8.68 23.73 13.19
CA HIS A 217 -7.24 23.75 13.42
C HIS A 217 -6.53 23.03 12.28
N TRP A 218 -5.43 23.61 11.79
CA TRP A 218 -4.65 23.03 10.70
C TRP A 218 -4.26 21.54 10.88
N PRO A 219 -3.86 21.07 12.08
CA PRO A 219 -3.60 19.65 12.31
C PRO A 219 -4.77 18.72 12.02
N MET A 220 -6.01 19.21 12.03
CA MET A 220 -7.19 18.39 11.76
C MET A 220 -7.27 17.87 10.34
N LEU A 221 -6.55 18.48 9.39
CA LEU A 221 -6.45 17.96 8.03
C LEU A 221 -5.81 16.56 8.00
N ALA A 222 -5.06 16.17 9.05
CA ALA A 222 -4.55 14.82 9.22
C ALA A 222 -5.66 13.77 9.42
N ILE A 223 -6.80 14.13 10.04
CA ILE A 223 -7.90 13.19 10.33
C ILE A 223 -8.47 12.56 9.06
N PRO A 224 -8.96 13.32 8.05
CA PRO A 224 -9.50 12.72 6.84
C PRO A 224 -8.45 11.95 6.04
N VAL A 225 -7.19 12.42 6.03
CA VAL A 225 -6.07 11.71 5.38
C VAL A 225 -5.83 10.36 6.05
N HIS A 226 -5.72 10.34 7.37
CA HIS A 226 -5.48 9.12 8.14
C HIS A 226 -6.67 8.16 8.11
N ALA A 227 -7.90 8.67 8.13
CA ALA A 227 -9.11 7.87 7.94
C ALA A 227 -9.11 7.15 6.57
N MET A 228 -8.69 7.83 5.50
CA MET A 228 -8.50 7.20 4.19
C MET A 228 -7.45 6.09 4.23
N LEU A 229 -6.32 6.29 4.93
CA LEU A 229 -5.30 5.24 5.12
C LEU A 229 -5.86 4.03 5.90
N CYS A 230 -6.68 4.25 6.92
CA CYS A 230 -7.39 3.18 7.62
C CYS A 230 -8.32 2.41 6.69
N ILE A 231 -9.09 3.08 5.83
CA ILE A 231 -9.98 2.43 4.85
C ILE A 231 -9.17 1.59 3.85
N LEU A 232 -8.05 2.10 3.35
CA LEU A 232 -7.15 1.34 2.47
C LEU A 232 -6.58 0.11 3.17
N ASN A 233 -6.16 0.23 4.43
CA ASN A 233 -5.70 -0.89 5.23
C ASN A 233 -6.80 -1.95 5.46
N LEU A 234 -8.05 -1.54 5.70
CA LEU A 234 -9.18 -2.48 5.80
C LEU A 234 -9.43 -3.18 4.47
N LYS A 235 -9.40 -2.46 3.35
CA LYS A 235 -9.55 -3.05 2.02
C LYS A 235 -8.47 -4.08 1.75
N TRP A 236 -7.20 -3.74 1.97
CA TRP A 236 -6.10 -4.68 1.75
C TRP A 236 -6.13 -5.87 2.71
N THR A 237 -6.61 -5.65 3.95
CA THR A 237 -6.82 -6.75 4.91
C THR A 237 -7.90 -7.70 4.40
N TYR A 238 -9.01 -7.17 3.87
CA TYR A 238 -10.03 -7.99 3.22
C TYR A 238 -9.46 -8.77 2.03
N ASP A 239 -8.73 -8.09 1.12
CA ASP A 239 -8.13 -8.74 -0.05
C ASP A 239 -7.14 -9.86 0.37
N LEU A 240 -6.41 -9.69 1.48
CA LEU A 240 -5.47 -10.67 2.03
C LEU A 240 -6.15 -11.89 2.63
N PHE A 241 -7.17 -11.68 3.46
CA PHE A 241 -7.78 -12.77 4.21
C PHE A 241 -8.97 -13.42 3.51
N ALA A 242 -9.66 -12.75 2.58
CA ALA A 242 -10.82 -13.31 1.90
C ALA A 242 -10.51 -14.64 1.17
N PRO A 243 -9.41 -14.77 0.38
CA PRO A 243 -9.06 -16.04 -0.25
C PRO A 243 -8.72 -17.14 0.76
N ILE A 244 -8.13 -16.79 1.90
CA ILE A 244 -7.77 -17.74 2.97
C ILE A 244 -9.04 -18.27 3.64
N VAL A 245 -9.96 -17.38 4.00
CA VAL A 245 -11.25 -17.74 4.60
C VAL A 245 -12.09 -18.57 3.65
N GLN A 246 -12.19 -18.17 2.36
CA GLN A 246 -12.92 -18.93 1.36
C GLN A 246 -12.39 -20.36 1.22
N ARG A 247 -11.06 -20.54 1.26
CA ARG A 247 -10.43 -21.86 1.23
C ARG A 247 -10.81 -22.71 2.45
N TRP A 248 -10.82 -22.13 3.64
CA TRP A 248 -11.20 -22.87 4.85
C TRP A 248 -12.68 -23.26 4.86
N VAL A 249 -13.55 -22.41 4.30
CA VAL A 249 -15.00 -22.66 4.24
C VAL A 249 -15.36 -23.69 3.15
N SER A 250 -14.63 -23.73 2.04
CA SER A 250 -15.01 -24.57 0.90
C SER A 250 -14.74 -26.07 1.10
N CYS A 251 -14.08 -26.50 2.18
CA CYS A 251 -13.74 -27.90 2.47
C CYS A 251 -13.00 -28.69 1.36
N ASP A 252 -12.66 -28.07 0.24
CA ASP A 252 -11.89 -28.68 -0.82
C ASP A 252 -10.42 -28.77 -0.38
N ALA A 253 -10.04 -29.96 0.10
CA ALA A 253 -8.71 -30.30 0.59
C ALA A 253 -7.66 -30.45 -0.54
N GLU A 254 -7.87 -29.86 -1.71
CA GLU A 254 -6.88 -29.92 -2.78
C GLU A 254 -5.69 -28.98 -2.52
N THR A 255 -4.52 -29.49 -2.90
CA THR A 255 -3.18 -29.06 -2.52
C THR A 255 -2.95 -27.55 -2.61
N PRO A 256 -2.32 -26.92 -1.60
CA PRO A 256 -2.22 -25.46 -1.50
C PRO A 256 -1.41 -24.84 -2.64
N THR A 257 -2.09 -24.15 -3.56
CA THR A 257 -1.45 -23.07 -4.32
C THR A 257 -1.36 -21.85 -3.40
N ILE A 258 -0.15 -21.50 -2.99
CA ILE A 258 0.11 -20.26 -2.25
C ILE A 258 -0.22 -19.11 -3.19
N ALA A 259 -1.24 -18.30 -2.87
CA ALA A 259 -1.50 -17.07 -3.61
C ALA A 259 -0.30 -16.15 -3.40
N THR A 260 0.61 -16.12 -4.38
CA THR A 260 1.86 -15.34 -4.34
C THR A 260 1.64 -13.85 -4.55
N GLY A 261 0.40 -13.41 -4.69
CA GLY A 261 0.08 -12.11 -5.26
C GLY A 261 -0.79 -11.22 -4.39
N LEU A 262 -0.20 -10.59 -3.38
CA LEU A 262 -0.56 -9.23 -2.96
C LEU A 262 0.67 -8.33 -3.02
#